data_AF-A0A972T7A0-F1
#
_entry.id   AF-A0A972T7A0-F1
#
_cell.length_a   1.000
_cell.length_b   1.000
_cell.length_c   1.000
_cell.angle_alpha   90.00
_cell.angle_beta   90.00
_cell.angle_gamma   90.00
#
_symmetry.space_group_name_H-M   'P 1'
#
loop_
_entity.id
_entity.type
_entity.pdbx_description
1 polymer ?
#
loop_
_entity_poly.entity_id
_entity_poly.type
_entity_poly.pdbx_seq_one_letter_code
_entity_poly.pdbx_strand_id
1 'polypeptide(L)'
;MSLASALKGFIPGSNVFGNRWFDRQKPWISFELSCLETLLQDCKVRPQVLIHSGNNFDFVDLDRNIFTIEDIAHGLSNVCRFGGQCNRFYSVAQHSVMVSYLVPAELSMAALLHDAAEAFMGDITSPLKSLLPDYRTLEKKVESMILARFGIVEPLDMRIKLADRIALATEERDLMPRHADSWELLRGVLPIQGRIRPVSSRKAYRQFMSRYKEISESNLKQGSLLKAAA
;
A
#
# COMPACT_ATOMS: atom_id res chain seq x y z
N MET A 1 -16.03 2.57 39.11
CA MET A 1 -17.16 1.88 38.43
C MET A 1 -16.63 0.57 37.91
N SER A 2 -17.19 -0.58 38.29
CA SER A 2 -16.66 -1.87 37.83
C SER A 2 -16.93 -2.04 36.34
N LEU A 3 -16.12 -2.83 35.66
CA LEU A 3 -16.26 -3.13 34.24
C LEU A 3 -17.65 -3.71 33.91
N ALA A 4 -18.21 -4.47 34.86
CA ALA A 4 -19.58 -4.98 34.83
C ALA A 4 -20.66 -3.87 34.86
N SER A 5 -20.38 -2.68 35.41
CA SER A 5 -21.31 -1.54 35.35
C SER A 5 -21.29 -0.80 34.01
N ALA A 6 -20.17 -0.84 33.27
CA ALA A 6 -20.04 -0.19 31.96
C ALA A 6 -20.68 -1.01 30.82
N LEU A 7 -20.64 -2.34 30.93
CA LEU A 7 -21.19 -3.27 29.92
C LEU A 7 -22.71 -3.48 30.01
N LYS A 8 -23.36 -3.08 31.11
CA LYS A 8 -24.83 -3.20 31.28
C LYS A 8 -25.65 -2.41 30.24
N GLY A 9 -25.03 -1.48 29.51
CA GLY A 9 -25.66 -0.71 28.44
C GLY A 9 -25.38 -1.22 27.02
N PHE A 10 -24.58 -2.28 26.84
CA PHE A 10 -24.16 -2.77 25.52
C PHE A 10 -24.98 -3.96 25.01
N ILE A 11 -26.04 -4.36 25.72
CA ILE A 11 -27.01 -5.34 25.22
C ILE A 11 -27.96 -4.57 24.28
N PRO A 12 -27.93 -4.81 22.96
CA PRO A 12 -28.86 -4.14 22.07
C PRO A 12 -30.27 -4.58 22.44
N GLY A 13 -31.10 -3.62 22.85
CA GLY A 13 -32.55 -3.79 22.86
C GLY A 13 -32.98 -4.27 21.48
N SER A 14 -33.77 -5.33 21.45
CA SER A 14 -34.30 -5.92 20.24
C SER A 14 -34.98 -4.88 19.35
N ASN A 15 -34.74 -5.00 18.03
CA ASN A 15 -35.42 -4.36 16.90
C ASN A 15 -34.85 -3.03 16.40
N VAL A 16 -34.02 -3.09 15.34
CA VAL A 16 -34.13 -2.10 14.24
C VAL A 16 -33.85 -2.68 12.83
N PHE A 17 -33.15 -3.82 12.66
CA PHE A 17 -32.83 -4.30 11.30
C PHE A 17 -33.34 -5.71 11.04
N GLY A 18 -34.43 -5.81 10.28
CA GLY A 18 -34.90 -7.07 9.72
C GLY A 18 -34.03 -7.46 8.54
N ASN A 19 -33.04 -8.33 8.75
CA ASN A 19 -32.38 -9.05 7.66
C ASN A 19 -31.89 -10.44 8.12
N ARG A 20 -32.01 -11.39 7.19
CA ARG A 20 -31.97 -12.86 7.27
C ARG A 20 -30.62 -13.49 7.64
N TRP A 21 -29.75 -12.76 8.35
CA TRP A 21 -28.37 -13.16 8.67
C TRP A 21 -28.14 -13.50 10.15
N PHE A 22 -29.15 -13.27 11.01
CA PHE A 22 -29.06 -13.53 12.44
C PHE A 22 -30.08 -14.57 12.88
N ASP A 23 -29.59 -15.75 13.26
CA ASP A 23 -30.35 -16.77 13.99
C ASP A 23 -30.82 -16.17 15.32
N ARG A 24 -32.15 -16.02 15.46
CA ARG A 24 -32.80 -15.30 16.57
C ARG A 24 -32.75 -16.05 17.92
N GLN A 25 -32.25 -17.29 17.97
CA GLN A 25 -32.32 -18.12 19.17
C GLN A 25 -30.99 -18.37 19.88
N LYS A 26 -29.88 -17.80 19.39
CA LYS A 26 -28.60 -17.90 20.09
C LYS A 26 -28.29 -16.60 20.82
N PRO A 27 -28.22 -16.58 22.16
CA PRO A 27 -27.75 -15.41 22.87
C PRO A 27 -26.35 -15.06 22.35
N TRP A 28 -26.16 -13.80 22.02
CA TRP A 28 -24.90 -13.24 21.59
C TRP A 28 -23.94 -13.37 22.77
N ILE A 29 -23.20 -14.48 22.81
CA ILE A 29 -22.02 -14.67 23.65
C ILE A 29 -22.35 -14.70 25.16
N SER A 30 -22.45 -15.91 25.72
CA SER A 30 -22.30 -16.12 27.17
C SER A 30 -20.81 -16.21 27.52
N PHE A 31 -20.12 -15.08 27.67
CA PHE A 31 -18.80 -15.05 28.29
C PHE A 31 -18.95 -14.98 29.81
N GLU A 32 -18.26 -15.85 30.55
CA GLU A 32 -18.04 -15.62 31.98
C GLU A 32 -17.28 -14.30 32.16
N LEU A 33 -17.60 -13.55 33.22
CA LEU A 33 -16.94 -12.27 33.54
C LEU A 33 -15.41 -12.38 33.62
N SER A 34 -14.90 -13.56 33.98
CA SER A 34 -13.48 -13.91 33.96
C SER A 34 -12.86 -13.81 32.55
N CYS A 35 -13.57 -14.20 31.50
CA CYS A 35 -13.11 -14.08 30.11
C CYS A 35 -13.05 -12.62 29.65
N LEU A 36 -13.97 -11.76 30.12
CA LEU A 36 -13.99 -10.35 29.77
C LEU A 36 -12.79 -9.59 30.35
N GLU A 37 -12.36 -9.93 31.57
CA GLU A 37 -11.15 -9.36 32.17
C GLU A 37 -9.87 -9.79 31.43
N THR A 38 -9.81 -11.02 30.92
CA THR A 38 -8.71 -11.48 30.05
C THR A 38 -8.75 -10.82 28.66
N LEU A 39 -9.94 -10.59 28.10
CA LEU A 39 -10.12 -9.91 26.81
C LEU A 39 -9.77 -8.42 26.85
N LEU A 40 -9.72 -7.83 28.04
CA LEU A 40 -9.41 -6.41 28.28
C LEU A 40 -8.03 -6.21 28.93
N GLN A 41 -7.26 -7.27 29.14
CA GLN A 41 -5.84 -7.12 29.42
C GLN A 41 -5.19 -6.46 28.21
N ASP A 42 -4.41 -5.39 28.45
CA ASP A 42 -3.59 -4.73 27.44
C ASP A 42 -2.62 -5.75 26.83
N CYS A 43 -3.06 -6.48 25.81
CA CYS A 43 -2.20 -7.33 25.01
C CYS A 43 -1.19 -6.40 24.37
N LYS A 44 0.06 -6.47 24.81
CA LYS A 44 1.18 -5.71 24.24
C LYS A 44 1.29 -6.06 22.76
N VAL A 45 0.68 -5.24 21.91
CA VAL A 45 0.66 -5.43 20.46
C VAL A 45 2.11 -5.33 19.99
N ARG A 46 2.61 -6.41 19.40
CA ARG A 46 3.92 -6.36 18.75
C ARG A 46 3.76 -5.49 17.49
N PRO A 47 4.69 -4.57 17.22
CA PRO A 47 4.65 -3.73 16.02
C PRO A 47 5.05 -4.56 14.79
N GLN A 48 4.21 -5.55 14.46
CA GLN A 48 4.40 -6.52 13.40
C GLN A 48 3.07 -6.76 12.67
N VAL A 49 3.12 -7.12 11.39
CA VAL A 49 1.95 -7.51 10.59
C VAL A 49 2.21 -8.83 9.86
N LEU A 50 1.20 -9.71 9.83
CA LEU A 50 1.25 -10.94 9.03
C LEU A 50 1.08 -10.59 7.54
N ILE A 51 2.05 -10.96 6.71
CA ILE A 51 2.05 -10.66 5.27
C ILE A 51 1.55 -11.85 4.43
N HIS A 52 1.39 -11.64 3.12
CA HIS A 52 0.71 -12.58 2.22
C HIS A 52 1.35 -13.98 2.18
N SER A 53 2.68 -14.05 2.28
CA SER A 53 3.46 -15.28 2.34
C SER A 53 3.31 -16.06 3.65
N GLY A 54 2.67 -15.48 4.66
CA GLY A 54 2.52 -16.06 6.01
C GLY A 54 3.67 -15.72 6.96
N ASN A 55 4.63 -14.91 6.53
CA ASN A 55 5.67 -14.35 7.41
C ASN A 55 5.13 -13.14 8.21
N ASN A 56 5.86 -12.71 9.23
CA ASN A 56 5.60 -11.44 9.90
C ASN A 56 6.58 -10.38 9.40
N PHE A 57 6.06 -9.19 9.14
CA PHE A 57 6.85 -7.99 8.86
C PHE A 57 6.93 -7.15 10.14
N ASP A 58 8.14 -6.97 10.67
CA ASP A 58 8.47 -6.20 11.86
C ASP A 58 8.86 -4.76 11.51
N PHE A 59 8.25 -3.78 12.18
CA PHE A 59 8.50 -2.36 11.96
C PHE A 59 9.63 -1.78 12.84
N VAL A 60 10.20 -2.57 13.74
CA VAL A 60 11.28 -2.19 14.66
C VAL A 60 12.60 -2.82 14.22
N ASP A 61 12.63 -4.13 14.02
CA ASP A 61 13.81 -4.87 13.57
C ASP A 61 13.70 -5.21 12.08
N LEU A 62 14.04 -4.23 11.23
CA LEU A 62 13.86 -4.33 9.78
C LEU A 62 14.72 -5.41 9.13
N ASP A 63 15.87 -5.76 9.74
CA ASP A 63 16.83 -6.71 9.17
C ASP A 63 16.33 -8.17 9.23
N ARG A 64 15.34 -8.46 10.08
CA ARG A 64 14.74 -9.79 10.22
C ARG A 64 13.62 -10.07 9.21
N ASN A 65 13.22 -9.07 8.44
CA ASN A 65 12.09 -9.18 7.55
C ASN A 65 12.39 -10.09 6.36
N ILE A 66 11.62 -11.16 6.24
CA ILE A 66 11.63 -12.06 5.09
C ILE A 66 10.33 -11.85 4.32
N PHE A 67 10.46 -11.21 3.16
CA PHE A 67 9.35 -10.95 2.24
C PHE A 67 9.79 -11.21 0.80
N THR A 68 8.82 -11.44 -0.08
CA THR A 68 9.06 -11.65 -1.51
C THR A 68 8.47 -10.51 -2.34
N ILE A 69 8.75 -10.53 -3.66
CA ILE A 69 8.12 -9.59 -4.59
C ILE A 69 6.60 -9.80 -4.66
N GLU A 70 6.12 -11.03 -4.46
CA GLU A 70 4.71 -11.37 -4.39
C GLU A 70 4.03 -10.73 -3.17
N ASP A 71 4.72 -10.63 -2.03
CA ASP A 71 4.21 -9.91 -0.85
C ASP A 71 3.98 -8.44 -1.17
N ILE A 72 4.96 -7.80 -1.81
CA ILE A 72 4.88 -6.40 -2.25
C ILE A 72 3.75 -6.23 -3.25
N ALA A 73 3.75 -7.04 -4.33
CA ALA A 73 2.72 -6.98 -5.36
C ALA A 73 1.31 -7.20 -4.78
N HIS A 74 1.17 -8.11 -3.81
CA HIS A 74 -0.09 -8.36 -3.13
C HIS A 74 -0.53 -7.13 -2.33
N GLY A 75 0.33 -6.59 -1.48
CA GLY A 75 0.05 -5.38 -0.69
C GLY A 75 -0.35 -4.21 -1.59
N LEU A 76 0.52 -3.81 -2.52
CA LEU A 76 0.28 -2.69 -3.43
C LEU A 76 -0.97 -2.86 -4.31
N SER A 77 -1.34 -4.10 -4.64
CA SER A 77 -2.55 -4.36 -5.43
C SER A 77 -3.85 -4.15 -4.65
N ASN A 78 -3.80 -4.17 -3.32
CA ASN A 78 -4.94 -3.98 -2.44
C ASN A 78 -4.97 -2.61 -1.76
N VAL A 79 -3.83 -1.92 -1.66
CA VAL A 79 -3.76 -0.54 -1.16
C VAL A 79 -4.34 0.40 -2.21
N CYS A 80 -5.40 1.12 -1.84
CA CYS A 80 -6.00 2.17 -2.67
C CYS A 80 -5.20 3.46 -2.56
N ARG A 81 -4.98 4.13 -3.69
CA ARG A 81 -4.46 5.50 -3.68
C ARG A 81 -5.51 6.49 -3.20
N PHE A 82 -5.06 7.66 -2.75
CA PHE A 82 -5.90 8.76 -2.28
C PHE A 82 -6.80 8.35 -1.10
N GLY A 83 -6.37 7.36 -0.31
CA GLY A 83 -7.20 6.77 0.75
C GLY A 83 -8.52 6.18 0.25
N GLY A 84 -8.59 5.79 -1.03
CA GLY A 84 -9.79 5.21 -1.64
C GLY A 84 -10.84 6.21 -2.11
N GLN A 85 -10.53 7.50 -2.20
CA GLN A 85 -11.48 8.55 -2.60
C GLN A 85 -11.64 8.73 -4.12
N CYS A 86 -10.91 7.95 -4.93
CA CYS A 86 -11.11 7.92 -6.38
C CYS A 86 -12.54 7.51 -6.75
N ASN A 87 -13.00 7.99 -7.91
CA ASN A 87 -14.32 7.62 -8.46
C ASN A 87 -14.49 6.11 -8.73
N ARG A 88 -13.39 5.37 -8.81
CA ARG A 88 -13.29 3.93 -9.00
C ARG A 88 -12.07 3.42 -8.26
N PHE A 89 -12.06 2.12 -7.95
CA PHE A 89 -10.90 1.46 -7.34
C PHE A 89 -9.64 1.71 -8.17
N TYR A 90 -8.60 2.24 -7.53
CA TYR A 90 -7.29 2.48 -8.14
C TYR A 90 -6.21 2.19 -7.10
N SER A 91 -5.34 1.23 -7.42
CA SER A 91 -4.36 0.71 -6.48
C SER A 91 -2.98 1.31 -6.68
N VAL A 92 -2.16 1.28 -5.63
CA VAL A 92 -0.75 1.68 -5.70
C VAL A 92 -0.01 0.85 -6.75
N ALA A 93 -0.28 -0.46 -6.85
CA ALA A 93 0.34 -1.29 -7.89
C ALA A 93 0.07 -0.80 -9.33
N GLN A 94 -1.14 -0.29 -9.62
CA GLN A 94 -1.45 0.24 -10.95
C GLN A 94 -0.69 1.55 -11.22
N HIS A 95 -0.56 2.39 -10.18
CA HIS A 95 0.27 3.59 -10.22
C HIS A 95 1.75 3.24 -10.46
N SER A 96 2.36 2.36 -9.66
CA SER A 96 3.79 2.02 -9.81
C SER A 96 4.10 1.40 -11.18
N VAL A 97 3.18 0.60 -11.74
CA VAL A 97 3.30 0.11 -13.11
C VAL A 97 3.31 1.26 -14.12
N MET A 98 2.43 2.25 -13.98
CA MET A 98 2.43 3.44 -14.85
C MET A 98 3.75 4.21 -14.75
N VAL A 99 4.22 4.50 -13.54
CA VAL A 99 5.48 5.22 -13.30
C VAL A 99 6.66 4.47 -13.95
N SER A 100 6.68 3.14 -13.91
CA SER A 100 7.72 2.32 -14.56
C SER A 100 7.76 2.43 -16.09
N TYR A 101 6.70 2.92 -16.74
CA TYR A 101 6.65 3.16 -18.19
C TYR A 101 6.96 4.61 -18.56
N LEU A 102 7.00 5.52 -17.58
CA LEU A 102 7.27 6.95 -17.80
C LEU A 102 8.76 7.31 -17.65
N VAL A 103 9.58 6.33 -17.30
CA VAL A 103 11.03 6.48 -17.15
C VAL A 103 11.79 5.66 -18.20
N PRO A 104 13.07 6.00 -18.49
CA PRO A 104 13.96 5.17 -19.28
C PRO A 104 14.08 3.74 -18.72
N ALA A 105 14.38 2.77 -19.60
CA ALA A 105 14.38 1.35 -19.25
C ALA A 105 15.31 1.02 -18.06
N GLU A 106 16.42 1.73 -17.93
CA GLU A 106 17.43 1.51 -16.88
C GLU A 106 16.90 1.90 -15.49
N LEU A 107 15.90 2.79 -15.44
CA LEU A 107 15.27 3.26 -14.22
C LEU A 107 13.96 2.52 -13.91
N SER A 108 13.49 1.67 -14.81
CA SER A 108 12.14 1.08 -14.73
C SER A 108 11.95 0.20 -13.48
N MET A 109 12.98 -0.51 -13.02
CA MET A 109 12.90 -1.31 -11.78
C MET A 109 12.74 -0.41 -10.56
N ALA A 110 13.57 0.63 -10.45
CA ALA A 110 13.49 1.59 -9.35
C ALA A 110 12.16 2.35 -9.35
N ALA A 111 11.65 2.72 -10.53
CA ALA A 111 10.35 3.32 -10.70
C ALA A 111 9.18 2.37 -10.37
N LEU A 112 9.30 1.07 -10.64
CA LEU A 112 8.29 0.09 -10.25
C LEU A 112 8.23 -0.12 -8.73
N LEU A 113 9.36 0.01 -8.05
CA LEU A 113 9.50 -0.27 -6.61
C LEU A 113 9.54 0.99 -5.72
N HIS A 114 9.36 2.19 -6.29
CA HIS A 114 9.48 3.43 -5.52
C HIS A 114 8.49 3.53 -4.34
N ASP A 115 7.25 3.06 -4.53
CA ASP A 115 6.21 3.00 -3.48
C ASP A 115 6.17 1.64 -2.75
N ALA A 116 7.21 0.80 -2.85
CA ALA A 116 7.15 -0.57 -2.33
C ALA A 116 6.93 -0.65 -0.81
N ALA A 117 7.33 0.36 -0.04
CA ALA A 117 7.07 0.46 1.40
C ALA A 117 5.57 0.48 1.74
N GLU A 118 4.73 1.03 0.85
CA GLU A 118 3.28 1.14 1.05
C GLU A 118 2.61 -0.24 1.08
N ALA A 119 3.25 -1.29 0.57
CA ALA A 119 2.75 -2.66 0.65
C ALA A 119 2.60 -3.14 2.11
N PHE A 120 3.45 -2.63 3.00
CA PHE A 120 3.48 -3.00 4.41
C PHE A 120 2.94 -1.89 5.32
N MET A 121 3.15 -0.63 4.93
CA MET A 121 2.80 0.55 5.74
C MET A 121 1.49 1.24 5.35
N GLY A 122 0.92 0.87 4.19
CA GLY A 122 -0.24 1.53 3.58
C GLY A 122 0.10 2.86 2.88
N ASP A 123 -0.82 3.33 2.04
CA ASP A 123 -0.75 4.67 1.43
C ASP A 123 -1.36 5.70 2.39
N ILE A 124 -0.51 6.58 2.93
CA ILE A 124 -0.95 7.77 3.67
C ILE A 124 -0.83 8.98 2.75
N THR A 125 -1.99 9.59 2.45
CA THR A 125 -2.07 10.80 1.63
C THR A 125 -1.09 11.89 2.08
N SER A 126 -0.46 12.55 1.12
CA SER A 126 0.60 13.53 1.38
C SER A 126 0.22 14.64 2.39
N PRO A 127 -1.02 15.20 2.39
CA PRO A 127 -1.42 16.18 3.39
C PRO A 127 -1.41 15.62 4.82
N LEU A 128 -1.93 14.41 5.03
CA LEU A 128 -1.90 13.77 6.35
C LEU A 128 -0.47 13.40 6.77
N LYS A 129 0.34 12.89 5.83
CA LYS A 129 1.75 12.53 6.08
C LYS A 129 2.57 13.73 6.57
N SER A 130 2.22 14.96 6.19
CA SER A 130 2.87 16.19 6.68
C SER A 130 2.75 16.40 8.20
N LEU A 131 1.73 15.81 8.82
CA LEU A 131 1.47 15.89 10.26
C LEU A 131 2.13 14.73 11.05
N LEU A 132 2.80 13.79 10.36
CA LEU A 132 3.29 12.53 10.93
C LEU A 132 4.81 12.36 10.69
N PRO A 133 5.67 13.13 11.37
CA PRO A 133 7.12 13.11 11.13
C PRO A 133 7.77 11.76 11.48
N ASP A 134 7.30 11.10 12.54
CA ASP A 134 7.81 9.79 12.96
C ASP A 134 7.47 8.70 11.93
N TYR A 135 6.24 8.74 11.40
CA TYR A 135 5.82 7.86 10.31
C TYR A 135 6.70 8.04 9.07
N ARG A 136 6.94 9.30 8.67
CA ARG A 136 7.81 9.60 7.52
C ARG A 136 9.24 9.11 7.70
N THR A 137 9.75 9.15 8.93
CA THR A 137 11.10 8.64 9.25
C THR A 137 11.14 7.12 9.18
N LEU A 138 10.11 6.44 9.70
CA LEU A 138 9.98 4.99 9.61
C LEU A 138 9.81 4.52 8.16
N GLU A 139 8.93 5.18 7.40
CA GLU A 139 8.67 4.89 6.00
C GLU A 139 9.95 4.93 5.16
N LYS A 140 10.77 5.99 5.32
CA LYS A 140 12.07 6.06 4.65
C LYS A 140 12.98 4.91 5.00
N LYS A 141 13.04 4.48 6.27
CA LYS A 141 13.86 3.32 6.67
C LYS A 141 13.38 2.03 6.01
N VAL A 142 12.06 1.82 5.95
CA VAL A 142 11.44 0.67 5.29
C VAL A 142 11.69 0.70 3.79
N GLU A 143 11.50 1.86 3.16
CA GLU A 143 11.80 2.10 1.74
C GLU A 143 13.26 1.76 1.42
N SER A 144 14.22 2.35 2.14
CA SER A 144 15.65 2.07 1.97
C SER A 144 15.98 0.59 2.09
N MET A 145 15.43 -0.09 3.09
CA MET A 145 15.65 -1.53 3.31
C MET A 145 15.11 -2.36 2.14
N ILE A 146 13.90 -2.05 1.65
CA ILE A 146 13.30 -2.73 0.51
C ILE A 146 14.11 -2.47 -0.77
N LEU A 147 14.45 -1.22 -1.07
CA LEU A 147 15.23 -0.87 -2.26
C LEU A 147 16.59 -1.56 -2.26
N ALA A 148 17.29 -1.57 -1.13
CA ALA A 148 18.55 -2.28 -0.97
C ALA A 148 18.41 -3.79 -1.23
N ARG A 149 17.32 -4.42 -0.78
CA ARG A 149 17.04 -5.85 -1.03
C ARG A 149 16.93 -6.19 -2.51
N PHE A 150 16.49 -5.24 -3.33
CA PHE A 150 16.39 -5.36 -4.80
C PHE A 150 17.59 -4.77 -5.55
N GLY A 151 18.66 -4.39 -4.83
CA GLY A 151 19.89 -3.83 -5.44
C GLY A 151 19.72 -2.43 -6.03
N ILE A 152 18.70 -1.69 -5.60
CA ILE A 152 18.47 -0.30 -6.02
C ILE A 152 19.24 0.62 -5.08
N VAL A 153 20.06 1.49 -5.64
CA VAL A 153 20.88 2.44 -4.89
C VAL A 153 20.13 3.76 -4.73
N GLU A 154 20.12 4.28 -3.50
CA GLU A 154 19.63 5.61 -3.18
C GLU A 154 20.72 6.68 -3.28
N PRO A 155 20.36 7.95 -3.56
CA PRO A 155 19.01 8.46 -3.82
C PRO A 155 18.49 8.06 -5.20
N LEU A 156 17.18 7.88 -5.32
CA LEU A 156 16.53 7.62 -6.61
C LEU A 156 16.74 8.77 -7.61
N ASP A 157 16.85 8.42 -8.89
CA ASP A 157 17.00 9.39 -9.98
C ASP A 157 15.80 10.36 -10.03
N MET A 158 16.07 11.65 -10.20
CA MET A 158 15.03 12.70 -10.23
C MET A 158 13.96 12.47 -11.31
N ARG A 159 14.27 11.72 -12.37
CA ARG A 159 13.32 11.33 -13.42
C ARG A 159 12.20 10.45 -12.87
N ILE A 160 12.46 9.64 -11.85
CA ILE A 160 11.43 8.83 -11.18
C ILE A 160 10.44 9.73 -10.46
N LYS A 161 10.94 10.73 -9.72
CA LYS A 161 10.09 11.73 -9.05
C LYS A 161 9.28 12.58 -10.04
N LEU A 162 9.84 12.89 -11.20
CA LEU A 162 9.11 13.56 -12.26
C LEU A 162 8.00 12.67 -12.84
N ALA A 163 8.31 11.39 -13.08
CA ALA A 163 7.35 10.41 -13.57
C ALA A 163 6.20 10.16 -12.60
N ASP A 164 6.47 10.06 -11.29
CA ASP A 164 5.46 10.00 -10.23
C ASP A 164 4.52 11.22 -10.28
N ARG A 165 5.06 12.44 -10.40
CA ARG A 165 4.23 13.66 -10.55
C ARG A 165 3.38 13.67 -11.83
N ILE A 166 3.92 13.17 -12.95
CA ILE A 166 3.15 13.05 -14.20
C ILE A 166 2.02 12.02 -14.04
N ALA A 167 2.28 10.91 -13.36
CA ALA A 167 1.25 9.93 -13.02
C ALA A 167 0.17 10.55 -12.12
N LEU A 168 0.57 11.27 -11.06
CA LEU A 168 -0.33 11.97 -10.16
C LEU A 168 -1.22 13.01 -10.87
N ALA A 169 -0.67 13.80 -11.80
CA ALA A 169 -1.46 14.71 -12.64
C ALA A 169 -2.48 13.96 -13.51
N THR A 170 -2.09 12.79 -14.01
CA THR A 170 -2.98 11.94 -14.82
C THR A 170 -4.09 11.33 -13.97
N GLU A 171 -3.77 10.92 -12.75
CA GLU A 171 -4.70 10.38 -11.76
C GLU A 171 -5.73 11.41 -11.32
N GLU A 172 -5.29 12.62 -10.97
CA GLU A 172 -6.17 13.73 -10.63
C GLU A 172 -7.18 13.97 -11.77
N ARG A 173 -6.70 14.11 -13.00
CA ARG A 173 -7.54 14.37 -14.17
C ARG A 173 -8.59 13.30 -14.43
N ASP A 174 -8.23 12.02 -14.28
CA ASP A 174 -9.07 10.90 -14.73
C ASP A 174 -9.90 10.25 -13.61
N LEU A 175 -9.41 10.29 -12.37
CA LEU A 175 -9.94 9.50 -11.25
C LEU A 175 -10.55 10.33 -10.13
N MET A 176 -10.12 11.58 -9.96
CA MET A 176 -10.69 12.45 -8.94
C MET A 176 -11.99 13.11 -9.42
N PRO A 177 -12.97 13.34 -8.52
CA PRO A 177 -14.13 14.15 -8.85
C PRO A 177 -13.70 15.58 -9.18
N ARG A 178 -14.52 16.30 -9.96
CA ARG A 178 -14.28 17.73 -10.20
C ARG A 178 -14.23 18.48 -8.87
N HIS A 179 -13.18 19.25 -8.67
CA HIS A 179 -12.97 20.07 -7.48
C HIS A 179 -12.46 21.46 -7.86
N ALA A 180 -12.58 22.41 -6.91
CA ALA A 180 -12.05 23.76 -7.04
C ALA A 180 -10.59 23.86 -6.56
N ASP A 181 -10.11 22.86 -5.82
CA ASP A 181 -8.76 22.86 -5.27
C ASP A 181 -7.72 22.80 -6.38
N SER A 182 -6.61 23.52 -6.20
CA SER A 182 -5.45 23.47 -7.06
C SER A 182 -4.30 22.83 -6.32
N TRP A 183 -3.80 21.71 -6.83
CA TRP A 183 -2.65 21.03 -6.23
C TRP A 183 -1.36 21.72 -6.69
N GLU A 184 -0.80 22.56 -5.82
CA GLU A 184 0.42 23.34 -6.10
C GLU A 184 1.59 22.47 -6.60
N LEU A 185 1.66 21.23 -6.10
CA LEU A 185 2.68 20.25 -6.49
C LEU A 185 2.61 19.83 -7.97
N LEU A 186 1.47 20.05 -8.64
CA LEU A 186 1.22 19.75 -10.05
C LEU A 186 1.35 20.98 -10.96
N ARG A 187 1.71 22.15 -10.42
CA ARG A 187 1.87 23.36 -11.22
C ARG A 187 2.90 23.14 -12.35
N GLY A 188 2.44 23.28 -13.59
CA GLY A 188 3.29 23.11 -14.78
C GLY A 188 3.56 21.65 -15.18
N VAL A 189 3.02 20.67 -14.47
CA VAL A 189 3.12 19.25 -14.83
C VAL A 189 1.93 18.89 -15.71
N LEU A 190 2.21 18.36 -16.90
CA LEU A 190 1.16 17.91 -17.82
C LEU A 190 0.90 16.42 -17.65
N PRO A 191 -0.36 15.98 -17.58
CA PRO A 191 -0.71 14.57 -17.57
C PRO A 191 -0.39 13.92 -18.91
N ILE A 192 -0.25 12.60 -18.94
CA ILE A 192 -0.08 11.87 -20.20
C ILE A 192 -1.32 12.03 -21.09
N GLN A 193 -1.15 11.89 -22.41
CA GLN A 193 -2.28 12.04 -23.35
C GLN A 193 -3.35 10.94 -23.19
N GLY A 194 -2.93 9.71 -22.86
CA GLY A 194 -3.84 8.58 -22.64
C GLY A 194 -4.65 8.72 -21.36
N ARG A 195 -5.76 7.97 -21.26
CA ARG A 195 -6.58 7.92 -20.03
C ARG A 195 -6.34 6.67 -19.21
N ILE A 196 -6.40 6.82 -17.89
CA ILE A 196 -6.35 5.70 -16.96
C ILE A 196 -7.61 4.85 -17.10
N ARG A 197 -7.43 3.54 -17.25
CA ARG A 197 -8.51 2.55 -17.12
C ARG A 197 -8.29 1.78 -15.82
N PRO A 198 -9.03 2.10 -14.75
CA PRO A 198 -8.87 1.42 -13.47
C PRO A 198 -9.13 -0.08 -13.63
N VAL A 199 -8.31 -0.89 -12.98
CA VAL A 199 -8.43 -2.36 -12.99
C VAL A 199 -8.66 -2.89 -11.58
N SER A 200 -9.24 -4.08 -11.45
CA SER A 200 -9.39 -4.72 -10.15
C SER A 200 -8.03 -5.04 -9.50
N SER A 201 -7.99 -5.12 -8.17
CA SER A 201 -6.80 -5.53 -7.39
C SER A 201 -6.09 -6.75 -8.00
N ARG A 202 -6.84 -7.84 -8.28
CA ARG A 202 -6.29 -9.05 -8.90
C ARG A 202 -5.63 -8.80 -10.26
N LYS A 203 -6.15 -7.86 -11.07
CA LYS A 203 -5.55 -7.50 -12.36
C LYS A 203 -4.35 -6.57 -12.18
N ALA A 204 -4.39 -5.64 -11.22
CA ALA A 204 -3.25 -4.81 -10.86
C ALA A 204 -2.06 -5.66 -10.38
N TYR A 205 -2.31 -6.66 -9.51
CA TYR A 205 -1.31 -7.65 -9.10
C TYR A 205 -0.62 -8.31 -10.29
N ARG A 206 -1.41 -8.83 -11.24
CA ARG A 206 -0.87 -9.50 -12.43
C ARG A 206 -0.06 -8.54 -13.31
N GLN A 207 -0.53 -7.31 -13.48
CA GLN A 207 0.18 -6.29 -14.26
C GLN A 207 1.52 -5.93 -13.60
N PHE A 208 1.55 -5.77 -12.29
CA PHE A 208 2.75 -5.51 -11.52
C PHE A 208 3.76 -6.66 -11.66
N MET A 209 3.34 -7.90 -11.39
CA MET A 209 4.20 -9.08 -11.51
C MET A 209 4.71 -9.29 -12.95
N SER A 210 3.85 -9.06 -13.94
CA SER A 210 4.24 -9.14 -15.36
C SER A 210 5.31 -8.10 -15.68
N ARG A 211 5.15 -6.87 -15.20
CA ARG A 211 6.10 -5.78 -15.44
C ARG A 211 7.43 -6.03 -14.73
N TYR A 212 7.39 -6.49 -13.48
CA TYR A 212 8.59 -6.87 -12.72
C TYR A 212 9.40 -7.95 -13.46
N LYS A 213 8.73 -8.98 -13.96
CA LYS A 213 9.36 -10.06 -14.74
C LYS A 213 9.99 -9.53 -16.03
N GLU A 214 9.27 -8.73 -16.79
CA GLU A 214 9.75 -8.11 -18.04
C GLU A 214 11.04 -7.30 -17.82
N ILE A 215 11.07 -6.46 -16.78
CA ILE A 215 12.25 -5.64 -16.46
C ILE A 215 13.41 -6.53 -15.99
N SER A 216 13.13 -7.52 -15.14
CA SER A 216 14.14 -8.44 -14.62
C SER A 216 14.83 -9.23 -15.75
N GLU A 217 14.06 -9.76 -16.70
CA GLU A 217 14.58 -10.48 -17.86
C GLU A 217 15.40 -9.58 -18.79
N SER A 218 14.97 -8.32 -18.96
CA SER A 218 15.69 -7.34 -19.78
C SER A 218 17.05 -6.98 -19.17
N ASN A 219 17.10 -6.75 -17.85
CA ASN A 219 18.33 -6.47 -17.12
C ASN A 219 19.33 -7.63 -17.18
N LEU A 220 18.84 -8.88 -17.09
CA LEU A 220 19.68 -10.08 -17.22
C LEU A 220 20.32 -10.19 -18.61
N LYS A 221 19.56 -9.93 -19.68
CA LYS A 221 20.08 -9.94 -21.06
C LYS A 221 21.16 -8.88 -21.26
N GLN A 222 20.93 -7.67 -20.76
CA GLN A 222 21.88 -6.56 -20.89
C GLN A 222 23.19 -6.81 -20.12
N GLY A 223 23.09 -7.39 -18.92
CA GLY A 223 24.26 -7.81 -18.15
C GLY A 223 25.05 -8.94 -18.81
N SER A 224 24.38 -9.90 -19.48
CA SER A 224 25.03 -10.97 -20.24
C SER A 224 25.76 -10.44 -21.49
N LEU A 225 25.17 -9.49 -22.21
CA LEU A 225 25.78 -8.89 -23.40
C LEU A 225 27.04 -8.08 -23.04
N LEU A 226 27.01 -7.33 -21.95
CA LEU A 226 28.17 -6.57 -21.47
C LEU A 226 29.32 -7.48 -21.04
N LYS A 227 29.02 -8.63 -20.40
CA LYS A 227 30.04 -9.64 -20.05
C LYS A 227 30.61 -10.38 -21.24
N ALA A 228 29.88 -10.50 -22.35
CA ALA A 228 30.36 -11.13 -23.57
C ALA A 228 31.18 -10.18 -24.46
N ALA A 229 31.05 -8.86 -24.24
CA ALA A 229 31.77 -7.82 -24.97
C ALA A 229 33.02 -7.30 -24.25
N ALA A 230 33.30 -7.78 -23.03
CA ALA A 230 34.48 -7.47 -22.22
C ALA A 230 35.46 -8.65 -22.20
#